data_AF-A0AAP5D285-F1
#
_entry.id   AF-A0AAP5D285-F1
#
_cell.length_a   1.000
_cell.length_b   1.000
_cell.length_c   1.000
_cell.angle_alpha   90.00
_cell.angle_beta   90.00
_cell.angle_gamma   90.00
#
_symmetry.space_group_name_H-M   'P 1'
#
loop_
_entity.id
_entity.type
_entity.pdbx_description
1 polymer ?
#
loop_
_entity_poly.entity_id
_entity_poly.type
_entity_poly.pdbx_seq_one_letter_code
_entity_poly.pdbx_strand_id
1 'polypeptide(L)'
;MRAALQRLAETHPLRVTGIEARRMIRTLRRQTGCSRQRFRALWQKPDTHFGSFDKLPASLRGTLSDAVSVEMLERTFTLSVRLESLVHGPVFRWGSELARVAKGVRQRGGWHWHAGRTLYGVSRLLTGGSEAVGRAWLAVRRYSPGARTSGFHALFRWAGVDPLILGAGYVDEVPHDPRTSPVFRILRPAVESCALVGVDFLSSSGELAYLEANFCPGLFSNRVQLYPAGDPLCEGLCRYAVEHDYRRIVHYPTSIWFFEEPLRAAWEAQARARGVAYEVRDDPHHRSPFRRSWTPLMELDAEGTLYVNSRSLPSPLRWVISQKGLLEPEIARYNEAVPTEERVRLARMIHTDEDLPRRPLDSPFPNLIVKHSLRDMATGHTLFRTERIPEGIESPPYVMYEYLPPDTVSRVEDGERREYAFNYRAYLLLTAEGPIVLGAKKAVGTCPIPASLPEGPVADIRPYVINTLLAAEEAVPTGAEMADVSAATMRVGRMLHSFLRRKHRLTFDSPPGPA
;
A
#
# COMPACT_ATOMS: atom_id res chain seq x y z
N MET A 1 0.94 -16.10 -30.48
CA MET A 1 0.07 -15.51 -29.42
C MET A 1 0.02 -14.00 -29.50
N ARG A 2 1.16 -13.28 -29.38
CA ARG A 2 1.24 -11.82 -29.48
C ARG A 2 0.44 -11.23 -30.65
N ALA A 3 0.66 -11.71 -31.88
CA ALA A 3 -0.10 -11.27 -33.06
C ALA A 3 -1.62 -11.50 -32.95
N ALA A 4 -2.06 -12.56 -32.28
CA ALA A 4 -3.50 -12.82 -32.08
C ALA A 4 -4.12 -11.85 -31.07
N LEU A 5 -3.41 -11.53 -29.98
CA LEU A 5 -3.85 -10.54 -29.00
C LEU A 5 -3.87 -9.12 -29.57
N GLN A 6 -2.86 -8.78 -30.37
CA GLN A 6 -2.82 -7.52 -31.09
C GLN A 6 -4.01 -7.39 -32.04
N ARG A 7 -4.27 -8.41 -32.88
CA ARG A 7 -5.45 -8.40 -33.76
C ARG A 7 -6.74 -8.23 -32.98
N LEU A 8 -6.91 -8.93 -31.85
CA LEU A 8 -8.09 -8.73 -31.00
C LEU A 8 -8.22 -7.29 -30.47
N ALA A 9 -7.12 -6.65 -30.10
CA ALA A 9 -7.12 -5.26 -29.65
C ALA A 9 -7.41 -4.27 -30.79
N GLU A 10 -7.04 -4.60 -32.03
CA GLU A 10 -7.29 -3.76 -33.21
C GLU A 10 -8.72 -3.93 -33.75
N THR A 11 -9.28 -5.14 -33.70
CA THR A 11 -10.59 -5.43 -34.30
C THR A 11 -11.78 -5.18 -33.38
N HIS A 12 -11.55 -4.99 -32.08
CA HIS A 12 -12.61 -4.80 -31.11
C HIS A 12 -12.51 -3.42 -30.45
N PRO A 13 -13.64 -2.76 -30.16
CA PRO A 13 -13.63 -1.59 -29.30
C PRO A 13 -13.08 -1.95 -27.92
N LEU A 14 -12.54 -0.96 -27.20
CA LEU A 14 -12.04 -1.13 -25.83
C LEU A 14 -13.07 -1.82 -24.93
N ARG A 15 -14.35 -1.44 -25.09
CA ARG A 15 -15.48 -2.01 -24.37
C ARG A 15 -16.38 -2.81 -25.29
N VAL A 16 -16.57 -4.09 -24.96
CA VAL A 16 -17.39 -5.05 -25.70
C VAL A 16 -18.54 -5.55 -24.83
N THR A 17 -19.60 -6.05 -25.45
CA THR A 17 -20.67 -6.75 -24.73
C THR A 17 -20.17 -8.08 -24.15
N GLY A 18 -20.86 -8.61 -23.15
CA GLY A 18 -20.52 -9.91 -22.58
C GLY A 18 -20.55 -11.08 -23.57
N ILE A 19 -21.44 -11.03 -24.58
CA ILE A 19 -21.50 -12.01 -25.68
C ILE A 19 -20.24 -11.92 -26.54
N GLU A 20 -19.83 -10.71 -26.91
CA GLU A 20 -18.63 -10.46 -27.70
C GLU A 20 -17.38 -10.88 -26.94
N ALA A 21 -17.27 -10.59 -25.65
CA ALA A 21 -16.17 -11.06 -24.80
C ALA A 21 -16.06 -12.61 -24.82
N ARG A 22 -17.19 -13.32 -24.70
CA ARG A 22 -17.20 -14.80 -24.84
C ARG A 22 -16.75 -15.23 -26.23
N ARG A 23 -17.17 -14.53 -27.29
CA ARG A 23 -16.76 -14.82 -28.67
C ARG A 23 -15.25 -14.59 -28.84
N MET A 24 -14.70 -13.49 -28.34
CA MET A 24 -13.26 -13.19 -28.34
C MET A 24 -12.46 -14.31 -27.68
N ILE A 25 -12.87 -14.77 -26.48
CA ILE A 25 -12.22 -15.88 -25.77
C ILE A 25 -12.23 -17.16 -26.63
N ARG A 26 -13.37 -17.51 -27.24
CA ARG A 26 -13.47 -18.70 -28.10
C ARG A 26 -12.62 -18.57 -29.36
N THR A 27 -12.64 -17.41 -30.01
CA THR A 27 -11.84 -17.12 -31.20
C THR A 27 -10.35 -17.22 -30.90
N LEU A 28 -9.89 -16.61 -29.80
CA LEU A 28 -8.49 -16.71 -29.38
C LEU A 28 -8.06 -18.16 -29.16
N ARG A 29 -8.89 -18.95 -28.45
CA ARG A 29 -8.61 -20.36 -28.20
C ARG A 29 -8.52 -21.17 -29.49
N ARG A 30 -9.46 -20.97 -30.43
CA ARG A 30 -9.47 -21.66 -31.73
C ARG A 30 -8.25 -21.30 -32.58
N GLN A 31 -7.89 -20.02 -32.63
CA GLN A 31 -6.78 -19.53 -33.47
C GLN A 31 -5.40 -19.92 -32.92
N THR A 32 -5.24 -20.03 -31.61
CA THR A 32 -3.92 -20.18 -30.98
C THR A 32 -3.69 -21.53 -30.28
N GLY A 33 -4.74 -22.34 -30.11
CA GLY A 33 -4.69 -23.56 -29.30
C GLY A 33 -4.37 -23.31 -27.82
N CYS A 34 -4.41 -22.05 -27.35
CA CYS A 34 -3.92 -21.71 -26.01
C CYS A 34 -4.87 -22.15 -24.90
N SER A 35 -4.36 -22.94 -23.96
CA SER A 35 -5.05 -23.28 -22.71
C SER A 35 -5.08 -22.09 -21.75
N ARG A 36 -5.93 -22.16 -20.71
CA ARG A 36 -5.94 -21.19 -19.61
C ARG A 36 -4.59 -21.09 -18.90
N GLN A 37 -3.98 -22.24 -18.62
CA GLN A 37 -2.70 -22.33 -17.93
C GLN A 37 -1.58 -21.71 -18.76
N ARG A 38 -1.52 -22.01 -20.07
CA ARG A 38 -0.55 -21.39 -20.98
C ARG A 38 -0.76 -19.89 -21.06
N PHE A 39 -2.01 -19.42 -21.12
CA PHE A 39 -2.30 -17.99 -21.11
C PHE A 39 -1.83 -17.33 -19.82
N ARG A 40 -2.10 -17.93 -18.66
CA ARG A 40 -1.63 -17.43 -17.36
C ARG A 40 -0.10 -17.36 -17.31
N ALA A 41 0.60 -18.41 -17.76
CA ALA A 41 2.06 -18.46 -17.76
C ALA A 41 2.68 -17.31 -18.60
N LEU A 42 2.07 -16.96 -19.74
CA LEU A 42 2.53 -15.82 -20.55
C LEU A 42 2.48 -14.49 -19.80
N TRP A 43 1.52 -14.32 -18.90
CA TRP A 43 1.34 -13.08 -18.13
C TRP A 43 2.06 -13.09 -16.79
N GLN A 44 2.75 -14.18 -16.43
CA GLN A 44 3.66 -14.20 -15.28
C GLN A 44 4.99 -13.49 -15.60
N LYS A 45 5.40 -13.43 -16.87
CA LYS A 45 6.61 -12.75 -17.35
C LYS A 45 6.32 -11.94 -18.62
N PRO A 46 5.47 -10.89 -18.53
CA PRO A 46 5.00 -10.18 -19.70
C PRO A 46 6.14 -9.52 -20.50
N ASP A 47 7.15 -8.96 -19.84
CA ASP A 47 8.31 -8.34 -20.51
C ASP A 47 9.05 -9.31 -21.43
N THR A 48 9.26 -10.56 -20.98
CA THR A 48 9.92 -11.61 -21.78
C THR A 48 9.12 -11.99 -23.01
N HIS A 49 7.78 -12.00 -22.91
CA HIS A 49 6.92 -12.51 -23.99
C HIS A 49 6.40 -11.42 -24.94
N PHE A 50 6.31 -10.18 -24.48
CA PHE A 50 5.70 -9.08 -25.23
C PHE A 50 6.67 -7.90 -25.45
N GLY A 51 7.80 -7.86 -24.74
CA GLY A 51 8.69 -6.70 -24.68
C GLY A 51 8.17 -5.64 -23.72
N SER A 52 8.86 -4.51 -23.66
CA SER A 52 8.47 -3.38 -22.81
C SER A 52 7.11 -2.79 -23.23
N PHE A 53 6.34 -2.32 -22.25
CA PHE A 53 4.96 -1.88 -22.46
C PHE A 53 4.85 -0.72 -23.46
N ASP A 54 5.76 0.25 -23.39
CA ASP A 54 5.87 1.42 -24.29
C ASP A 54 6.07 1.02 -25.77
N LYS A 55 6.69 -0.12 -26.04
CA LYS A 55 6.92 -0.66 -27.39
C LYS A 55 5.75 -1.49 -27.93
N LEU A 56 4.67 -1.65 -27.17
CA LEU A 56 3.47 -2.31 -27.65
C LEU A 56 2.67 -1.40 -28.60
N PRO A 57 1.96 -1.97 -29.59
CA PRO A 57 0.99 -1.23 -30.40
C PRO A 57 0.00 -0.46 -29.54
N ALA A 58 -0.36 0.76 -29.94
CA ALA A 58 -1.23 1.66 -29.16
C ALA A 58 -2.59 1.03 -28.79
N SER A 59 -3.18 0.25 -29.69
CA SER A 59 -4.42 -0.50 -29.45
C SER A 59 -4.29 -1.50 -28.29
N LEU A 60 -3.20 -2.26 -28.27
CA LEU A 60 -2.91 -3.23 -27.23
C LEU A 60 -2.62 -2.55 -25.89
N ARG A 61 -1.85 -1.45 -25.88
CA ARG A 61 -1.62 -0.63 -24.68
C ARG A 61 -2.94 -0.15 -24.10
N GLY A 62 -3.78 0.49 -24.92
CA GLY A 62 -5.08 1.01 -24.49
C GLY A 62 -5.98 -0.05 -23.88
N THR A 63 -6.03 -1.26 -24.47
CA THR A 63 -6.90 -2.33 -23.96
C THR A 63 -6.35 -2.96 -22.67
N LEU A 64 -5.03 -3.05 -22.51
CA LEU A 64 -4.40 -3.49 -21.26
C LEU A 64 -4.65 -2.49 -20.13
N SER A 65 -4.41 -1.19 -20.36
CA SER A 65 -4.66 -0.13 -19.38
C SER A 65 -6.14 -0.06 -18.98
N ASP A 66 -7.05 -0.21 -19.96
CA ASP A 66 -8.50 -0.29 -19.70
C ASP A 66 -8.87 -1.52 -18.86
N ALA A 67 -8.26 -2.68 -19.09
CA ALA A 67 -8.51 -3.87 -18.28
C ALA A 67 -8.10 -3.69 -16.80
N VAL A 68 -6.97 -3.02 -16.55
CA VAL A 68 -6.55 -2.68 -15.17
C VAL A 68 -7.55 -1.71 -14.53
N SER A 69 -7.97 -0.67 -15.25
CA SER A 69 -8.98 0.28 -14.77
C SER A 69 -10.30 -0.41 -14.45
N VAL A 70 -10.80 -1.30 -15.31
CA VAL A 70 -12.01 -2.08 -15.05
C VAL A 70 -11.89 -2.94 -13.79
N GLU A 71 -10.76 -3.61 -13.57
CA GLU A 71 -10.56 -4.40 -12.34
C GLU A 71 -10.54 -3.49 -11.09
N MET A 72 -9.96 -2.29 -11.14
CA MET A 72 -10.04 -1.31 -10.05
C MET A 72 -11.50 -0.93 -9.75
N LEU A 73 -12.27 -0.58 -10.79
CA LEU A 73 -13.68 -0.21 -10.66
C LEU A 73 -14.56 -1.40 -10.19
N GLU A 74 -14.25 -2.62 -10.61
CA GLU A 74 -14.96 -3.81 -10.13
C GLU A 74 -14.68 -4.08 -8.64
N ARG A 75 -13.43 -3.94 -8.18
CA ARG A 75 -13.07 -4.17 -6.76
C ARG A 75 -13.61 -3.11 -5.82
N THR A 76 -13.83 -1.91 -6.33
CA THR A 76 -14.43 -0.79 -5.59
C THR A 76 -15.93 -0.65 -5.85
N PHE A 77 -16.51 -1.52 -6.69
CA PHE A 77 -17.93 -1.55 -7.04
C PHE A 77 -18.45 -0.25 -7.70
N THR A 78 -17.57 0.52 -8.32
CA THR A 78 -17.85 1.84 -8.93
C THR A 78 -18.13 1.79 -10.43
N LEU A 79 -18.24 0.60 -11.03
CA LEU A 79 -18.58 0.45 -12.46
C LEU A 79 -19.92 1.06 -12.87
N SER A 80 -20.86 1.22 -11.93
CA SER A 80 -22.15 1.89 -12.18
C SER A 80 -22.79 2.31 -10.86
N VAL A 81 -23.58 3.39 -10.90
CA VAL A 81 -24.35 3.88 -9.75
C VAL A 81 -25.24 2.80 -9.12
N ARG A 82 -25.82 1.91 -9.94
CA ARG A 82 -26.68 0.82 -9.44
C ARG A 82 -25.89 -0.21 -8.64
N LEU A 83 -24.70 -0.60 -9.11
CA LEU A 83 -23.82 -1.52 -8.39
C LEU A 83 -23.30 -0.88 -7.11
N GLU A 84 -22.88 0.38 -7.20
CA GLU A 84 -22.39 1.14 -6.05
C GLU A 84 -23.50 1.27 -4.99
N SER A 85 -24.73 1.62 -5.38
CA SER A 85 -25.88 1.66 -4.48
C SER A 85 -26.27 0.28 -3.94
N LEU A 86 -26.04 -0.80 -4.67
CA LEU A 86 -26.31 -2.16 -4.19
C LEU A 86 -25.33 -2.56 -3.10
N VAL A 87 -24.05 -2.19 -3.25
CA VAL A 87 -22.97 -2.61 -2.35
C VAL A 87 -22.78 -1.64 -1.18
N HIS A 88 -22.87 -0.35 -1.42
CA HIS A 88 -22.61 0.73 -0.46
C HIS A 88 -23.88 1.49 -0.03
N GLY A 89 -25.06 0.99 -0.43
CA GLY A 89 -26.36 1.54 -0.06
C GLY A 89 -26.84 1.10 1.33
N PRO A 90 -28.15 1.18 1.60
CA PRO A 90 -28.71 1.15 2.96
C PRO A 90 -28.28 -0.04 3.83
N VAL A 91 -28.22 -1.25 3.28
CA VAL A 91 -27.83 -2.46 4.04
C VAL A 91 -26.40 -2.37 4.54
N PHE A 92 -25.48 -1.95 3.67
CA PHE A 92 -24.08 -1.72 4.04
C PHE A 92 -23.96 -0.60 5.05
N ARG A 93 -24.73 0.49 4.89
CA ARG A 93 -24.73 1.61 5.84
C ARG A 93 -25.22 1.20 7.22
N TRP A 94 -26.24 0.36 7.27
CA TRP A 94 -26.77 -0.16 8.53
C TRP A 94 -25.79 -1.13 9.20
N GLY A 95 -25.20 -2.07 8.44
CA GLY A 95 -24.17 -2.96 8.96
C GLY A 95 -22.95 -2.20 9.49
N SER A 96 -22.56 -1.17 8.77
CA SER A 96 -21.51 -0.24 9.16
C SER A 96 -21.78 0.48 10.48
N GLU A 97 -22.97 1.04 10.64
CA GLU A 97 -23.40 1.72 11.86
C GLU A 97 -23.48 0.74 13.04
N LEU A 98 -23.91 -0.50 12.78
CA LEU A 98 -23.93 -1.57 13.77
C LEU A 98 -22.52 -1.93 14.25
N ALA A 99 -21.51 -1.91 13.38
CA ALA A 99 -20.10 -2.13 13.77
C ALA A 99 -19.61 -1.06 14.76
N ARG A 100 -19.97 0.20 14.51
CA ARG A 100 -19.63 1.33 15.40
C ARG A 100 -20.23 1.13 16.78
N VAL A 101 -21.54 0.86 16.84
CA VAL A 101 -22.25 0.56 18.10
C VAL A 101 -21.62 -0.65 18.79
N ALA A 102 -21.35 -1.73 18.05
CA ALA A 102 -20.73 -2.94 18.56
C ALA A 102 -19.37 -2.68 19.23
N LYS A 103 -18.48 -1.90 18.60
CA LYS A 103 -17.18 -1.54 19.17
C LYS A 103 -17.33 -0.68 20.43
N GLY A 104 -18.22 0.32 20.42
CA GLY A 104 -18.50 1.13 21.61
C GLY A 104 -19.06 0.30 22.78
N VAL A 105 -19.90 -0.69 22.50
CA VAL A 105 -20.42 -1.63 23.52
C VAL A 105 -19.30 -2.54 24.04
N ARG A 106 -18.42 -3.06 23.17
CA ARG A 106 -17.28 -3.90 23.59
C ARG A 106 -16.31 -3.17 24.53
N GLN A 107 -16.13 -1.87 24.35
CA GLN A 107 -15.25 -1.05 25.21
C GLN A 107 -15.73 -0.95 26.67
N ARG A 108 -17.01 -1.26 26.95
CA ARG A 108 -17.55 -1.25 28.33
C ARG A 108 -17.21 -2.49 29.16
N GLY A 109 -16.65 -3.53 28.55
CA GLY A 109 -16.27 -4.77 29.25
C GLY A 109 -17.44 -5.63 29.72
N GLY A 110 -17.16 -6.73 30.43
CA GLY A 110 -18.16 -7.62 31.01
C GLY A 110 -19.12 -8.25 29.99
N TRP A 111 -20.41 -8.39 30.34
CA TRP A 111 -21.43 -8.95 29.44
C TRP A 111 -21.57 -8.13 28.13
N HIS A 112 -21.32 -6.83 28.17
CA HIS A 112 -21.33 -5.98 26.97
C HIS A 112 -20.30 -6.44 25.93
N TRP A 113 -19.21 -7.10 26.34
CA TRP A 113 -18.26 -7.68 25.38
C TRP A 113 -18.91 -8.73 24.48
N HIS A 114 -19.73 -9.63 25.03
CA HIS A 114 -20.43 -10.66 24.26
C HIS A 114 -21.49 -10.06 23.35
N ALA A 115 -22.31 -9.14 23.87
CA ALA A 115 -23.31 -8.43 23.08
C ALA A 115 -22.65 -7.69 21.90
N GLY A 116 -21.58 -6.93 22.18
CA GLY A 116 -20.83 -6.23 21.14
C GLY A 116 -20.14 -7.19 20.16
N ARG A 117 -19.68 -8.37 20.58
CA ARG A 117 -19.17 -9.40 19.65
C ARG A 117 -20.26 -9.90 18.70
N THR A 118 -21.47 -10.16 19.19
CA THR A 118 -22.61 -10.58 18.38
C THR A 118 -23.01 -9.49 17.38
N LEU A 119 -23.17 -8.24 17.84
CA LEU A 119 -23.48 -7.10 16.97
C LEU A 119 -22.40 -6.90 15.90
N TYR A 120 -21.13 -7.08 16.24
CA TYR A 120 -20.02 -7.03 15.28
C TYR A 120 -20.09 -8.17 14.26
N GLY A 121 -20.49 -9.37 14.69
CA GLY A 121 -20.75 -10.50 13.78
C GLY A 121 -21.85 -10.19 12.77
N VAL A 122 -22.99 -9.66 13.23
CA VAL A 122 -24.11 -9.25 12.36
C VAL A 122 -23.66 -8.13 11.40
N SER A 123 -22.93 -7.14 11.90
CA SER A 123 -22.35 -6.08 11.08
C SER A 123 -21.52 -6.65 9.91
N ARG A 124 -20.61 -7.58 10.20
CA ARG A 124 -19.77 -8.23 9.17
C ARG A 124 -20.60 -9.02 8.16
N LEU A 125 -21.68 -9.67 8.59
CA LEU A 125 -22.58 -10.37 7.68
C LEU A 125 -23.31 -9.41 6.75
N LEU A 126 -23.73 -8.25 7.24
CA LEU A 126 -24.42 -7.23 6.43
C LEU A 126 -23.48 -6.56 5.43
N THR A 127 -22.29 -6.10 5.87
CA THR A 127 -21.32 -5.44 4.99
C THR A 127 -20.72 -6.45 4.00
N GLY A 128 -20.25 -7.60 4.48
CA GLY A 128 -19.70 -8.67 3.66
C GLY A 128 -20.75 -9.31 2.72
N GLY A 129 -22.00 -9.42 3.17
CA GLY A 129 -23.12 -9.88 2.36
C GLY A 129 -23.44 -8.92 1.22
N SER A 130 -23.47 -7.61 1.47
CA SER A 130 -23.68 -6.59 0.43
C SER A 130 -22.61 -6.68 -0.66
N GLU A 131 -21.34 -6.82 -0.28
CA GLU A 131 -20.26 -7.04 -1.25
C GLU A 131 -20.36 -8.39 -1.97
N ALA A 132 -20.77 -9.46 -1.28
CA ALA A 132 -20.93 -10.77 -1.89
C ALA A 132 -22.03 -10.74 -2.96
N VAL A 133 -23.14 -10.05 -2.69
CA VAL A 133 -24.20 -9.78 -3.67
C VAL A 133 -23.65 -8.95 -4.84
N GLY A 134 -22.85 -7.91 -4.58
CA GLY A 134 -22.17 -7.14 -5.62
C GLY A 134 -21.27 -8.02 -6.51
N ARG A 135 -20.46 -8.89 -5.91
CA ARG A 135 -19.59 -9.85 -6.63
C ARG A 135 -20.41 -10.84 -7.47
N ALA A 136 -21.52 -11.35 -6.94
CA ALA A 136 -22.43 -12.23 -7.67
C ALA A 136 -23.09 -11.49 -8.84
N TRP A 137 -23.55 -10.26 -8.62
CA TRP A 137 -24.11 -9.40 -9.66
C TRP A 137 -23.12 -9.16 -10.79
N LEU A 138 -21.86 -8.82 -10.45
CA LEU A 138 -20.78 -8.66 -11.43
C LEU A 138 -20.51 -9.95 -12.21
N ALA A 139 -20.46 -11.10 -11.54
CA ALA A 139 -20.21 -12.38 -12.19
C ALA A 139 -21.28 -12.72 -13.24
N VAL A 140 -22.55 -12.44 -12.95
CA VAL A 140 -23.67 -12.65 -13.88
C VAL A 140 -23.65 -11.59 -15.00
N ARG A 141 -23.51 -10.31 -14.64
CA ARG A 141 -23.61 -9.20 -15.59
C ARG A 141 -22.45 -9.13 -16.56
N ARG A 142 -21.21 -9.45 -16.15
CA ARG A 142 -20.00 -9.36 -16.99
C ARG A 142 -20.13 -10.05 -18.34
N TYR A 143 -20.91 -11.12 -18.40
CA TYR A 143 -21.12 -11.90 -19.62
C TYR A 143 -22.53 -11.79 -20.21
N SER A 144 -23.31 -10.81 -19.76
CA SER A 144 -24.65 -10.52 -20.27
C SER A 144 -24.61 -9.63 -21.52
N PRO A 145 -25.65 -9.64 -22.38
CA PRO A 145 -25.68 -8.84 -23.60
C PRO A 145 -25.66 -7.32 -23.34
N GLY A 146 -26.28 -6.87 -22.26
CA GLY A 146 -26.43 -5.45 -21.93
C GLY A 146 -25.30 -4.86 -21.07
N ALA A 147 -24.31 -5.66 -20.66
CA ALA A 147 -23.16 -5.15 -19.92
C ALA A 147 -21.98 -4.96 -20.86
N ARG A 148 -21.36 -3.78 -20.80
CA ARG A 148 -20.10 -3.49 -21.47
C ARG A 148 -18.94 -3.71 -20.52
N THR A 149 -17.90 -4.40 -20.97
CA THR A 149 -16.69 -4.69 -20.20
C THR A 149 -15.47 -4.63 -21.11
N SER A 150 -14.28 -4.55 -20.53
CA SER A 150 -13.04 -4.70 -21.30
C SER A 150 -12.90 -6.15 -21.77
N GLY A 151 -12.68 -6.35 -23.07
CA GLY A 151 -12.48 -7.70 -23.62
C GLY A 151 -11.28 -8.42 -23.00
N PHE A 152 -10.21 -7.68 -22.70
CA PHE A 152 -9.02 -8.22 -22.03
C PHE A 152 -9.25 -8.49 -20.54
N HIS A 153 -10.02 -7.64 -19.85
CA HIS A 153 -10.45 -7.95 -18.49
C HIS A 153 -11.17 -9.29 -18.42
N ALA A 154 -12.13 -9.53 -19.32
CA ALA A 154 -12.83 -10.81 -19.40
C ALA A 154 -11.88 -11.98 -19.70
N LEU A 155 -10.90 -11.80 -20.58
CA LEU A 155 -9.84 -12.78 -20.86
C LEU A 155 -8.99 -13.09 -19.62
N PHE A 156 -8.55 -12.06 -18.89
CA PHE A 156 -7.79 -12.21 -17.65
C PHE A 156 -8.58 -12.95 -16.58
N ARG A 157 -9.85 -12.59 -16.36
CA ARG A 157 -10.75 -13.31 -15.45
C ARG A 157 -10.94 -14.78 -15.87
N TRP A 158 -11.08 -15.05 -17.17
CA TRP A 158 -11.19 -16.42 -17.68
C TRP A 158 -9.93 -17.26 -17.43
N ALA A 159 -8.75 -16.66 -17.52
CA ALA A 159 -7.47 -17.32 -17.26
C ALA A 159 -7.04 -17.29 -15.79
N GLY A 160 -7.73 -16.54 -14.93
CA GLY A 160 -7.32 -16.27 -13.55
C GLY A 160 -5.99 -15.52 -13.48
N VAL A 161 -5.81 -14.52 -14.32
CA VAL A 161 -4.75 -13.51 -14.23
C VAL A 161 -5.34 -12.31 -13.51
N ASP A 162 -4.65 -11.75 -12.52
CA ASP A 162 -5.08 -10.55 -11.80
C ASP A 162 -4.58 -9.30 -12.54
N PRO A 163 -5.47 -8.48 -13.15
CA PRO A 163 -5.06 -7.26 -13.84
C PRO A 163 -4.34 -6.26 -12.94
N LEU A 164 -4.59 -6.23 -11.63
CA LEU A 164 -3.91 -5.28 -10.74
C LEU A 164 -2.44 -5.61 -10.52
N ILE A 165 -2.08 -6.90 -10.50
CA ILE A 165 -0.69 -7.34 -10.44
C ILE A 165 0.04 -6.93 -11.72
N LEU A 166 -0.62 -7.10 -12.88
CA LEU A 166 -0.11 -6.58 -14.15
C LEU A 166 0.00 -5.05 -14.15
N GLY A 167 -1.00 -4.36 -13.59
CA GLY A 167 -0.99 -2.90 -13.39
C GLY A 167 0.18 -2.42 -12.55
N ALA A 168 0.55 -3.15 -11.50
CA ALA A 168 1.69 -2.81 -10.67
C ALA A 168 3.02 -3.01 -11.43
N GLY A 169 3.23 -4.19 -12.06
CA GLY A 169 4.54 -4.54 -12.61
C GLY A 169 4.80 -4.15 -14.06
N TYR A 170 3.77 -4.10 -14.92
CA TYR A 170 3.95 -4.07 -16.39
C TYR A 170 3.10 -3.01 -17.11
N VAL A 171 1.81 -2.95 -16.83
CA VAL A 171 0.87 -2.06 -17.55
C VAL A 171 0.99 -0.65 -17.01
N ASP A 172 1.20 0.30 -17.92
CA ASP A 172 1.27 1.73 -17.62
C ASP A 172 0.06 2.48 -18.22
N GLU A 173 0.03 3.81 -18.07
CA GLU A 173 -1.03 4.67 -18.62
C GLU A 173 -2.47 4.27 -18.20
N VAL A 174 -2.63 3.73 -16.99
CA VAL A 174 -3.92 3.33 -16.42
C VAL A 174 -4.80 4.57 -16.21
N PRO A 175 -6.03 4.62 -16.77
CA PRO A 175 -6.97 5.69 -16.53
C PRO A 175 -7.21 5.95 -15.04
N HIS A 176 -7.36 7.22 -14.71
CA HIS A 176 -7.51 7.69 -13.35
C HIS A 176 -8.99 7.79 -12.95
N ASP A 177 -9.35 7.31 -11.76
CA ASP A 177 -10.64 7.61 -11.10
C ASP A 177 -10.35 8.34 -9.78
N PRO A 178 -10.69 9.64 -9.66
CA PRO A 178 -10.46 10.45 -8.46
C PRO A 178 -11.07 9.90 -7.16
N ARG A 179 -12.05 8.99 -7.22
CA ARG A 179 -12.67 8.41 -6.01
C ARG A 179 -11.87 7.25 -5.43
N THR A 180 -10.98 6.66 -6.23
CA THR A 180 -10.22 5.45 -5.88
C THR A 180 -8.71 5.63 -5.96
N SER A 181 -8.28 6.64 -6.71
CA SER A 181 -6.87 6.92 -6.93
C SER A 181 -6.30 7.70 -5.74
N PRO A 182 -5.15 7.29 -5.22
CA PRO A 182 -4.63 7.86 -3.98
C PRO A 182 -3.93 9.22 -4.18
N VAL A 183 -3.62 9.60 -5.42
CA VAL A 183 -2.99 10.89 -5.75
C VAL A 183 -3.65 11.50 -6.99
N PHE A 184 -4.07 12.76 -6.90
CA PHE A 184 -4.55 13.58 -8.04
C PHE A 184 -4.72 15.04 -7.67
N ARG A 185 -4.86 15.89 -8.69
CA ARG A 185 -5.25 17.28 -8.53
C ARG A 185 -6.29 17.67 -9.56
N ILE A 186 -7.26 18.47 -9.13
CA ILE A 186 -8.30 19.10 -9.94
C ILE A 186 -8.19 20.60 -9.68
N LEU A 187 -7.76 21.37 -10.68
CA LEU A 187 -7.48 22.80 -10.51
C LEU A 187 -8.72 23.63 -10.16
N ARG A 188 -9.90 23.24 -10.66
CA ARG A 188 -11.20 23.84 -10.32
C ARG A 188 -12.15 22.69 -9.99
N PRO A 189 -12.50 22.45 -8.72
CA PRO A 189 -12.59 23.41 -7.61
C PRO A 189 -11.39 23.39 -6.63
N ALA A 190 -10.14 23.45 -7.10
CA ALA A 190 -8.94 23.41 -6.25
C ALA A 190 -8.96 22.26 -5.22
N VAL A 191 -9.05 21.03 -5.73
CA VAL A 191 -9.07 19.81 -4.93
C VAL A 191 -7.83 19.00 -5.25
N GLU A 192 -7.19 18.48 -4.20
CA GLU A 192 -6.08 17.56 -4.35
C GLU A 192 -6.23 16.38 -3.42
N SER A 193 -5.86 15.20 -3.90
CA SER A 193 -5.63 14.05 -3.06
C SER A 193 -4.17 13.68 -3.05
N CYS A 194 -3.69 13.34 -1.87
CA CYS A 194 -2.34 12.90 -1.62
C CYS A 194 -2.33 11.54 -0.92
N ALA A 195 -1.34 10.71 -1.21
CA ALA A 195 -1.11 9.47 -0.49
C ALA A 195 -0.24 9.74 0.73
N LEU A 196 -0.70 9.33 1.92
CA LEU A 196 0.12 9.32 3.11
C LEU A 196 0.72 7.91 3.31
N VAL A 197 2.04 7.83 3.19
CA VAL A 197 2.80 6.58 3.20
C VAL A 197 3.76 6.59 4.39
N GLY A 198 3.76 5.52 5.19
CA GLY A 198 4.81 5.25 6.15
C GLY A 198 5.97 4.55 5.45
N VAL A 199 7.20 5.01 5.64
CA VAL A 199 8.41 4.41 5.06
C VAL A 199 9.37 4.04 6.19
N ASP A 200 9.80 2.79 6.23
CA ASP A 200 10.72 2.30 7.24
C ASP A 200 12.15 2.23 6.71
N PHE A 201 13.07 2.70 7.54
CA PHE A 201 14.50 2.70 7.26
C PHE A 201 15.28 2.02 8.38
N LEU A 202 16.26 1.21 8.01
CA LEU A 202 17.29 0.69 8.90
C LEU A 202 18.55 1.51 8.74
N SER A 203 19.08 2.03 9.85
CA SER A 203 20.44 2.56 9.85
C SER A 203 21.42 1.40 9.87
N SER A 204 22.38 1.37 8.95
CA SER A 204 23.39 0.31 8.88
C SER A 204 24.70 0.85 8.30
N SER A 205 25.75 0.85 9.12
CA SER A 205 27.05 1.44 8.78
C SER A 205 26.94 2.93 8.44
N GLY A 206 26.10 3.67 9.17
CA GLY A 206 25.95 5.11 9.01
C GLY A 206 25.12 5.56 7.80
N GLU A 207 24.47 4.64 7.06
CA GLU A 207 23.50 5.02 6.03
C GLU A 207 22.16 4.31 6.20
N LEU A 208 21.12 4.89 5.62
CA LEU A 208 19.75 4.41 5.72
C LEU A 208 19.39 3.50 4.55
N ALA A 209 19.09 2.24 4.86
CA ALA A 209 18.53 1.27 3.92
C ALA A 209 17.01 1.23 4.04
N TYR A 210 16.31 1.25 2.90
CA TYR A 210 14.86 1.04 2.86
C TYR A 210 14.51 -0.38 3.32
N LEU A 211 13.50 -0.51 4.20
CA LEU A 211 12.99 -1.78 4.69
C LEU A 211 11.64 -2.15 4.08
N GLU A 212 10.67 -1.26 4.21
CA GLU A 212 9.31 -1.41 3.71
C GLU A 212 8.57 -0.06 3.66
N ALA A 213 7.44 -0.02 2.94
CA ALA A 213 6.52 1.09 2.94
C ALA A 213 5.10 0.56 3.08
N ASN A 214 4.19 1.37 3.63
CA ASN A 214 2.79 0.97 3.77
C ASN A 214 1.85 2.18 3.78
N PHE A 215 0.60 1.95 3.38
CA PHE A 215 -0.48 2.93 3.51
C PHE A 215 -1.01 3.03 4.96
N CYS A 216 -0.53 2.22 5.91
CA CYS A 216 -0.94 2.28 7.31
C CYS A 216 0.20 2.85 8.16
N PRO A 217 0.47 4.17 8.11
CA PRO A 217 1.68 4.78 8.68
C PRO A 217 1.84 4.62 10.21
N GLY A 218 0.91 3.97 10.90
CA GLY A 218 1.00 3.71 12.34
C GLY A 218 0.81 4.99 13.13
N LEU A 219 -0.34 5.64 12.92
CA LEU A 219 -0.74 6.87 13.60
C LEU A 219 -1.38 6.52 14.94
N PHE A 220 -0.54 6.43 15.96
CA PHE A 220 -0.92 6.11 17.33
C PHE A 220 -0.93 7.37 18.21
N SER A 221 -1.72 7.38 19.28
CA SER A 221 -1.86 8.53 20.18
C SER A 221 -0.62 8.84 21.02
N ASN A 222 0.18 7.82 21.34
CA ASN A 222 1.47 7.98 22.02
C ASN A 222 2.40 8.96 21.27
N ARG A 223 2.23 9.12 19.96
CA ARG A 223 3.00 10.08 19.17
C ARG A 223 2.76 11.53 19.58
N VAL A 224 1.56 11.87 20.06
CA VAL A 224 1.28 13.22 20.59
C VAL A 224 2.13 13.48 21.84
N GLN A 225 2.44 12.43 22.62
CA GLN A 225 3.27 12.54 23.81
C GLN A 225 4.75 12.76 23.46
N LEU A 226 5.22 12.26 22.31
CA LEU A 226 6.59 12.51 21.82
C LEU A 226 6.79 13.96 21.38
N TYR A 227 5.73 14.66 21.00
CA TYR A 227 5.79 15.99 20.40
C TYR A 227 4.87 16.99 21.13
N PRO A 228 5.23 17.41 22.36
CA PRO A 228 4.39 18.30 23.17
C PRO A 228 4.15 19.67 22.54
N ALA A 229 5.05 20.13 21.66
CA ALA A 229 4.91 21.39 20.91
C ALA A 229 3.93 21.30 19.72
N GLY A 230 3.45 20.10 19.39
CA GLY A 230 2.61 19.87 18.21
C GLY A 230 3.16 18.74 17.36
N ASP A 231 2.26 18.00 16.75
CA ASP A 231 2.59 16.83 15.96
C ASP A 231 3.22 17.23 14.61
N PRO A 232 4.46 16.82 14.28
CA PRO A 232 5.13 17.24 13.04
C PRO A 232 4.40 16.85 11.76
N LEU A 233 3.68 15.72 11.78
CA LEU A 233 2.94 15.25 10.62
C LEU A 233 1.74 16.17 10.36
N CYS A 234 0.98 16.50 11.41
CA CYS A 234 -0.12 17.46 11.31
C CYS A 234 0.38 18.84 10.90
N GLU A 235 1.53 19.27 11.44
CA GLU A 235 2.17 20.53 11.07
C GLU A 235 2.53 20.57 9.59
N GLY A 236 3.19 19.52 9.08
CA GLY A 236 3.56 19.42 7.67
C GLY A 236 2.34 19.44 6.76
N LEU A 237 1.26 18.74 7.13
CA LEU A 237 0.00 18.78 6.38
C LEU A 237 -0.63 20.17 6.36
N CYS A 238 -0.67 20.85 7.51
CA CYS A 238 -1.25 22.19 7.60
C CYS A 238 -0.41 23.22 6.86
N ARG A 239 0.92 23.12 6.93
CA ARG A 239 1.84 23.97 6.16
C ARG A 239 1.59 23.78 4.66
N TYR A 240 1.56 22.54 4.18
CA TYR A 240 1.25 22.24 2.79
C TYR A 240 -0.13 22.77 2.38
N ALA A 241 -1.14 22.60 3.22
CA ALA A 241 -2.48 23.13 2.96
C ALA A 241 -2.46 24.65 2.79
N VAL A 242 -1.79 25.39 3.68
CA VAL A 242 -1.69 26.85 3.62
C VAL A 242 -0.89 27.32 2.39
N GLU A 243 0.25 26.69 2.11
CA GLU A 243 1.12 27.02 0.96
C GLU A 243 0.41 26.85 -0.39
N HIS A 244 -0.60 25.98 -0.45
CA HIS A 244 -1.37 25.66 -1.67
C HIS A 244 -2.85 26.13 -1.59
N ASP A 245 -3.17 27.05 -0.67
CA ASP A 245 -4.50 27.65 -0.50
C ASP A 245 -5.65 26.67 -0.20
N TYR A 246 -5.36 25.50 0.35
CA TYR A 246 -6.36 24.56 0.84
C TYR A 246 -6.86 24.99 2.23
N ARG A 247 -8.17 25.24 2.34
CA ARG A 247 -8.82 25.66 3.59
C ARG A 247 -9.24 24.49 4.46
N ARG A 248 -9.23 23.27 3.90
CA ARG A 248 -9.70 22.06 4.56
C ARG A 248 -8.77 20.88 4.27
N ILE A 249 -8.56 20.07 5.29
CA ILE A 249 -7.93 18.76 5.20
C ILE A 249 -8.97 17.70 5.58
N VAL A 250 -9.21 16.74 4.69
CA VAL A 250 -10.03 15.56 4.98
C VAL A 250 -9.13 14.34 4.95
N HIS A 251 -8.90 13.74 6.11
CA HIS A 251 -8.02 12.60 6.27
C HIS A 251 -8.81 11.29 6.30
N TYR A 252 -8.39 10.35 5.46
CA TYR A 252 -8.91 8.99 5.34
C TYR A 252 -7.89 8.02 5.95
N PRO A 253 -7.94 7.77 7.29
CA PRO A 253 -7.01 6.87 7.96
C PRO A 253 -7.24 5.40 7.55
N THR A 254 -6.16 4.64 7.33
CA THR A 254 -6.17 3.19 7.57
C THR A 254 -5.37 2.88 8.82
N SER A 255 -6.02 2.18 9.74
CA SER A 255 -5.38 1.62 10.92
C SER A 255 -6.08 0.31 11.27
N ILE A 256 -5.31 -0.69 11.67
CA ILE A 256 -5.82 -1.98 12.18
C ILE A 256 -6.78 -1.76 13.36
N TRP A 257 -6.58 -0.68 14.12
CA TRP A 257 -7.38 -0.34 15.30
C TRP A 257 -8.47 0.69 14.94
N PHE A 258 -8.15 1.98 14.93
CA PHE A 258 -8.92 3.13 14.41
C PHE A 258 -8.08 4.40 14.69
N PHE A 259 -8.37 5.53 14.02
CA PHE A 259 -7.72 6.80 14.37
C PHE A 259 -8.27 7.33 15.70
N GLU A 260 -7.43 7.46 16.72
CA GLU A 260 -7.88 7.70 18.09
C GLU A 260 -8.36 9.13 18.35
N GLU A 261 -9.28 9.28 19.31
CA GLU A 261 -9.91 10.57 19.63
C GLU A 261 -8.94 11.61 20.19
N PRO A 262 -7.99 11.28 21.10
CA PRO A 262 -7.00 12.25 21.56
C PRO A 262 -6.12 12.79 20.43
N LEU A 263 -5.71 11.91 19.50
CA LEU A 263 -4.92 12.29 18.33
C LEU A 263 -5.73 13.19 17.39
N ARG A 264 -7.00 12.85 17.14
CA ARG A 264 -7.92 13.71 16.36
C ARG A 264 -8.05 15.10 16.97
N ALA A 265 -8.35 15.17 18.28
CA ALA A 265 -8.54 16.45 18.96
C ALA A 265 -7.27 17.31 18.90
N ALA A 266 -6.09 16.71 19.08
CA ALA A 266 -4.82 17.40 18.95
C ALA A 266 -4.61 17.96 17.53
N TRP A 267 -4.85 17.15 16.49
CA TRP A 267 -4.70 17.61 15.10
C TRP A 267 -5.74 18.67 14.71
N GLU A 268 -6.97 18.58 15.19
CA GLU A 268 -8.00 19.61 14.97
C GLU A 268 -7.63 20.94 15.62
N ALA A 269 -7.10 20.91 16.84
CA ALA A 269 -6.62 22.11 17.51
C ALA A 269 -5.44 22.74 16.75
N GLN A 270 -4.48 21.91 16.33
CA GLN A 270 -3.30 22.35 15.59
C GLN A 270 -3.65 22.92 14.20
N ALA A 271 -4.57 22.29 13.47
CA ALA A 271 -5.05 22.79 12.18
C ALA A 271 -5.84 24.09 12.33
N ARG A 272 -6.72 24.17 13.34
CA ARG A 272 -7.49 25.39 13.65
C ARG A 272 -6.58 26.58 13.94
N ALA A 273 -5.49 26.37 14.68
CA ALA A 273 -4.50 27.41 14.96
C ALA A 273 -3.84 27.99 13.69
N ARG A 274 -3.91 27.27 12.56
CA ARG A 274 -3.41 27.69 11.25
C ARG A 274 -4.51 28.09 10.26
N GLY A 275 -5.75 28.22 10.73
CA GLY A 275 -6.89 28.57 9.87
C GLY A 275 -7.34 27.45 8.92
N VAL A 276 -6.95 26.20 9.18
CA VAL A 276 -7.31 25.04 8.35
C VAL A 276 -8.34 24.18 9.09
N ALA A 277 -9.45 23.86 8.42
CA ALA A 277 -10.42 22.90 8.95
C ALA A 277 -9.90 21.47 8.78
N TYR A 278 -9.88 20.67 9.85
CA TYR A 278 -9.45 19.28 9.78
C TYR A 278 -10.61 18.33 10.10
N GLU A 279 -10.76 17.28 9.29
CA GLU A 279 -11.77 16.23 9.48
C GLU A 279 -11.13 14.85 9.28
N VAL A 280 -11.61 13.87 10.04
CA VAL A 280 -11.31 12.44 9.83
C VAL A 280 -12.54 11.72 9.30
N ARG A 281 -12.41 11.05 8.15
CA ARG A 281 -13.44 10.16 7.57
C ARG A 281 -13.03 8.69 7.73
N ASP A 282 -13.76 7.95 8.54
CA ASP A 282 -13.41 6.56 8.88
C ASP A 282 -13.67 5.57 7.75
N ASP A 283 -12.81 4.55 7.67
CA ASP A 283 -12.98 3.41 6.79
C ASP A 283 -14.16 2.53 7.25
N PRO A 284 -15.14 2.23 6.37
CA PRO A 284 -16.27 1.38 6.69
C PRO A 284 -15.95 -0.02 7.18
N HIS A 285 -14.78 -0.54 6.85
CA HIS A 285 -14.37 -1.91 7.14
C HIS A 285 -13.56 -2.00 8.45
N HIS A 286 -12.85 -0.93 8.80
CA HIS A 286 -11.98 -0.88 9.98
C HIS A 286 -12.57 -0.09 11.16
N ARG A 287 -13.65 0.67 10.91
CA ARG A 287 -14.64 1.29 11.84
C ARG A 287 -14.14 1.72 13.20
N SER A 288 -14.15 3.02 13.46
CA SER A 288 -13.97 3.58 14.79
C SER A 288 -15.20 3.36 15.69
N PRO A 289 -15.04 3.28 17.03
CA PRO A 289 -16.17 3.42 17.96
C PRO A 289 -16.74 4.84 18.01
N PHE A 290 -15.99 5.85 17.53
CA PHE A 290 -16.36 7.26 17.60
C PHE A 290 -17.43 7.62 16.57
N ARG A 291 -18.27 8.63 16.88
CA ARG A 291 -19.28 9.16 15.96
C ARG A 291 -18.62 10.12 14.96
N ARG A 292 -18.10 9.56 13.87
CA ARG A 292 -17.50 10.32 12.76
C ARG A 292 -18.14 9.95 11.43
N SER A 293 -17.98 10.86 10.46
CA SER A 293 -18.31 10.60 9.07
C SER A 293 -17.48 9.41 8.55
N TRP A 294 -18.05 8.69 7.61
CA TRP A 294 -17.43 7.53 7.01
C TRP A 294 -17.95 7.34 5.61
N THR A 295 -17.08 6.85 4.74
CA THR A 295 -17.37 6.69 3.32
C THR A 295 -16.53 5.53 2.81
N PRO A 296 -17.02 4.65 1.92
CA PRO A 296 -16.17 3.61 1.32
C PRO A 296 -15.19 4.19 0.31
N LEU A 297 -15.59 5.26 -0.37
CA LEU A 297 -14.84 5.95 -1.41
C LEU A 297 -14.58 7.39 -0.98
N MET A 298 -13.65 8.06 -1.65
CA MET A 298 -13.48 9.50 -1.47
C MET A 298 -14.68 10.26 -2.08
N GLU A 299 -15.20 11.23 -1.34
CA GLU A 299 -16.27 12.11 -1.81
C GLU A 299 -15.67 13.50 -2.04
N LEU A 300 -15.64 13.93 -3.31
CA LEU A 300 -15.02 15.19 -3.74
C LEU A 300 -16.04 16.33 -3.66
N ASP A 301 -16.52 16.57 -2.45
CA ASP A 301 -17.68 17.40 -2.14
C ASP A 301 -17.35 18.85 -1.78
N ALA A 302 -16.08 19.20 -1.58
CA ALA A 302 -15.68 20.52 -1.08
C ALA A 302 -14.54 21.16 -1.88
N GLU A 303 -14.76 22.38 -2.35
CA GLU A 303 -13.73 23.25 -2.94
C GLU A 303 -12.61 23.56 -1.94
N GLY A 304 -11.39 23.74 -2.43
CA GLY A 304 -10.24 24.11 -1.61
C GLY A 304 -9.88 23.07 -0.55
N THR A 305 -9.98 21.79 -0.91
CA THR A 305 -9.80 20.67 0.03
C THR A 305 -8.62 19.77 -0.36
N LEU A 306 -7.78 19.49 0.64
CA LEU A 306 -6.72 18.48 0.61
C LEU A 306 -7.24 17.16 1.19
N TYR A 307 -7.41 16.16 0.33
CA TYR A 307 -7.79 14.80 0.69
C TYR A 307 -6.55 13.95 0.99
N VAL A 308 -6.26 13.74 2.26
CA VAL A 308 -5.11 12.92 2.69
C VAL A 308 -5.56 11.46 2.78
N ASN A 309 -5.08 10.64 1.84
CA ASN A 309 -5.48 9.26 1.71
C ASN A 309 -4.40 8.33 2.25
N SER A 310 -4.66 7.70 3.39
CA SER A 310 -3.87 6.56 3.88
C SER A 310 -4.62 5.24 3.71
N ARG A 311 -5.70 5.21 2.91
CA ARG A 311 -6.44 3.98 2.68
C ARG A 311 -5.77 3.06 1.69
N SER A 312 -5.85 1.77 1.99
CA SER A 312 -5.41 0.69 1.09
C SER A 312 -6.45 0.41 0.00
N LEU A 313 -6.83 1.43 -0.78
CA LEU A 313 -7.76 1.26 -1.91
C LEU A 313 -7.09 0.50 -3.07
N PRO A 314 -7.84 -0.33 -3.84
CA PRO A 314 -7.28 -1.04 -4.98
C PRO A 314 -6.67 -0.09 -6.04
N SER A 315 -5.34 -0.06 -6.13
CA SER A 315 -4.60 0.72 -7.13
C SER A 315 -3.21 0.13 -7.36
N PRO A 316 -2.58 0.35 -8.54
CA PRO A 316 -1.20 -0.07 -8.78
C PRO A 316 -0.23 0.40 -7.68
N LEU A 317 -0.37 1.65 -7.22
CA LEU A 317 0.44 2.19 -6.13
C LEU A 317 0.25 1.41 -4.82
N ARG A 318 -1.00 1.10 -4.46
CA ARG A 318 -1.28 0.28 -3.27
C ARG A 318 -0.62 -1.10 -3.36
N TRP A 319 -0.66 -1.74 -4.52
CA TRP A 319 -0.06 -3.06 -4.71
C TRP A 319 1.45 -3.02 -4.59
N VAL A 320 2.11 -2.06 -5.24
CA VAL A 320 3.58 -1.96 -5.18
C VAL A 320 4.07 -1.61 -3.77
N ILE A 321 3.36 -0.74 -3.05
CA ILE A 321 3.72 -0.37 -1.67
C ILE A 321 3.42 -1.50 -0.68
N SER A 322 2.24 -2.13 -0.76
CA SER A 322 1.77 -3.02 0.31
C SER A 322 2.20 -4.48 0.15
N GLN A 323 2.85 -4.86 -0.96
CA GLN A 323 3.28 -6.23 -1.19
C GLN A 323 4.80 -6.36 -1.20
N LYS A 324 5.30 -7.25 -0.34
CA LYS A 324 6.72 -7.59 -0.26
C LYS A 324 7.20 -8.15 -1.60
N GLY A 325 8.33 -7.65 -2.11
CA GLY A 325 8.94 -8.10 -3.36
C GLY A 325 8.45 -7.36 -4.62
N LEU A 326 7.44 -6.48 -4.53
CA LEU A 326 6.97 -5.71 -5.70
C LEU A 326 7.61 -4.33 -5.84
N LEU A 327 8.08 -3.71 -4.75
CA LEU A 327 8.70 -2.38 -4.82
C LEU A 327 10.18 -2.45 -5.19
N GLU A 328 10.86 -3.53 -4.83
CA GLU A 328 12.29 -3.71 -5.04
C GLU A 328 12.68 -3.68 -6.53
N PRO A 329 11.94 -4.33 -7.45
CA PRO A 329 12.19 -4.16 -8.88
C PRO A 329 11.98 -2.73 -9.38
N GLU A 330 11.02 -1.99 -8.80
CA GLU A 330 10.79 -0.57 -9.15
C GLU A 330 11.93 0.32 -8.63
N ILE A 331 12.45 0.04 -7.44
CA ILE A 331 13.63 0.73 -6.91
C ILE A 331 14.87 0.42 -7.74
N ALA A 332 15.09 -0.83 -8.14
CA ALA A 332 16.21 -1.19 -9.01
C ALA A 332 16.16 -0.40 -10.34
N ARG A 333 14.99 -0.39 -10.99
CA ARG A 333 14.77 0.40 -12.21
C ARG A 333 15.00 1.90 -12.00
N TYR A 334 14.55 2.45 -10.87
CA TYR A 334 14.81 3.85 -10.54
C TYR A 334 16.31 4.12 -10.33
N ASN A 335 16.99 3.26 -9.57
CA ASN A 335 18.42 3.38 -9.26
C ASN A 335 19.31 3.30 -10.52
N GLU A 336 18.90 2.55 -11.55
CA GLU A 336 19.56 2.50 -12.86
C GLU A 336 19.48 3.84 -13.61
N ALA A 337 18.43 4.64 -13.36
CA ALA A 337 18.15 5.88 -14.07
C ALA A 337 18.68 7.14 -13.35
N VAL A 338 19.21 7.03 -12.14
CA VAL A 338 19.65 8.17 -11.33
C VAL A 338 21.11 8.05 -10.87
N PRO A 339 21.77 9.19 -10.56
CA PRO A 339 23.10 9.21 -9.94
C PRO A 339 23.15 8.46 -8.62
N THR A 340 24.34 7.99 -8.21
CA THR A 340 24.54 7.15 -7.02
C THR A 340 24.01 7.79 -5.74
N GLU A 341 24.21 9.09 -5.57
CA GLU A 341 23.76 9.91 -4.44
C GLU A 341 22.24 10.07 -4.34
N GLU A 342 21.51 9.74 -5.41
CA GLU A 342 20.05 9.76 -5.46
C GLU A 342 19.42 8.36 -5.32
N ARG A 343 20.24 7.31 -5.30
CA ARG A 343 19.77 5.93 -5.21
C ARG A 343 19.15 5.64 -3.85
N VAL A 344 18.11 4.83 -3.87
CA VAL A 344 17.53 4.22 -2.67
C VAL A 344 18.37 2.99 -2.32
N ARG A 345 18.98 2.97 -1.14
CA ARG A 345 19.73 1.81 -0.64
C ARG A 345 18.76 0.70 -0.23
N LEU A 346 19.06 -0.52 -0.62
CA LEU A 346 18.29 -1.72 -0.33
C LEU A 346 19.20 -2.83 0.18
N ALA A 347 18.65 -3.73 0.98
CA ALA A 347 19.26 -5.04 1.20
C ALA A 347 19.25 -5.83 -0.11
N ARG A 348 20.38 -6.48 -0.44
CA ARG A 348 20.48 -7.40 -1.58
C ARG A 348 19.50 -8.56 -1.43
N MET A 349 18.76 -8.87 -2.50
CA MET A 349 17.96 -10.09 -2.58
C MET A 349 18.88 -11.31 -2.75
N ILE A 350 18.56 -12.40 -2.06
CA ILE A 350 19.31 -13.65 -2.09
C ILE A 350 18.55 -14.63 -2.98
N HIS A 351 19.21 -15.16 -4.02
CA HIS A 351 18.63 -16.16 -4.91
C HIS A 351 19.37 -17.50 -4.82
N THR A 352 20.68 -17.47 -4.59
CA THR A 352 21.52 -18.67 -4.48
C THR A 352 22.46 -18.60 -3.29
N ASP A 353 23.11 -19.72 -2.96
CA ASP A 353 24.10 -19.80 -1.88
C ASP A 353 25.27 -18.82 -2.09
N GLU A 354 25.63 -18.52 -3.34
CA GLU A 354 26.68 -17.54 -3.66
C GLU A 354 26.30 -16.09 -3.29
N ASP A 355 25.00 -15.79 -3.20
CA ASP A 355 24.52 -14.49 -2.77
C ASP A 355 24.62 -14.31 -1.25
N LEU A 356 24.78 -15.39 -0.46
CA LEU A 356 24.79 -15.29 0.99
C LEU A 356 26.03 -14.53 1.49
N PRO A 357 25.87 -13.44 2.26
CA PRO A 357 27.01 -12.76 2.84
C PRO A 357 27.65 -13.63 3.91
N ARG A 358 28.96 -13.80 3.84
CA ARG A 358 29.74 -14.49 4.88
C ARG A 358 29.86 -13.58 6.10
N ARG A 359 29.66 -14.14 7.30
CA ARG A 359 29.85 -13.44 8.57
C ARG A 359 30.96 -14.09 9.38
N PRO A 360 31.78 -13.30 10.10
CA PRO A 360 32.74 -13.83 11.08
C PRO A 360 32.07 -14.75 12.11
N LEU A 361 32.77 -15.78 12.59
CA LEU A 361 32.25 -16.76 13.55
C LEU A 361 31.76 -16.12 14.86
N ASP A 362 32.35 -15.00 15.25
CA ASP A 362 32.01 -14.20 16.42
C ASP A 362 30.93 -13.13 16.17
N SER A 363 30.41 -12.99 14.94
CA SER A 363 29.39 -11.98 14.64
C SER A 363 28.10 -12.23 15.43
N PRO A 364 27.53 -11.20 16.09
CA PRO A 364 26.28 -11.35 16.83
C PRO A 364 25.04 -11.30 15.93
N PHE A 365 25.21 -11.12 14.62
CA PHE A 365 24.13 -10.85 13.68
C PHE A 365 23.85 -12.03 12.73
N PRO A 366 22.59 -12.22 12.32
CA PRO A 366 22.27 -13.10 11.22
C PRO A 366 22.85 -12.58 9.90
N ASN A 367 22.85 -13.44 8.89
CA ASN A 367 23.26 -13.06 7.53
C ASN A 367 22.13 -13.17 6.50
N LEU A 368 21.02 -13.84 6.86
CA LEU A 368 19.84 -14.02 6.02
C LEU A 368 18.56 -13.64 6.78
N ILE A 369 17.70 -12.86 6.14
CA ILE A 369 16.31 -12.65 6.56
C ILE A 369 15.36 -13.17 5.49
N VAL A 370 14.43 -14.01 5.91
CA VAL A 370 13.40 -14.64 5.08
C VAL A 370 12.06 -14.04 5.47
N LYS A 371 11.33 -13.52 4.48
CA LYS A 371 10.03 -12.90 4.67
C LYS A 371 8.96 -13.68 3.90
N HIS A 372 7.91 -14.10 4.59
CA HIS A 372 6.74 -14.67 3.95
C HIS A 372 5.91 -13.53 3.31
N SER A 373 5.75 -13.54 1.99
CA SER A 373 5.11 -12.45 1.21
C SER A 373 3.68 -12.09 1.65
N LEU A 374 2.92 -13.07 2.17
CA LEU A 374 1.53 -12.88 2.61
C LEU A 374 1.35 -12.63 4.12
N ARG A 375 2.42 -12.70 4.93
CA ARG A 375 2.33 -12.49 6.38
C ARG A 375 2.90 -11.11 6.73
N ASP A 376 2.32 -10.49 7.74
CA ASP A 376 2.67 -9.13 8.16
C ASP A 376 3.03 -9.09 9.66
N MET A 377 3.40 -7.91 10.17
CA MET A 377 3.61 -7.67 11.60
C MET A 377 4.73 -8.54 12.21
N ALA A 378 5.81 -8.76 11.45
CA ALA A 378 6.95 -9.62 11.80
C ALA A 378 6.64 -11.12 12.05
N THR A 379 5.37 -11.55 12.02
CA THR A 379 4.95 -12.97 12.18
C THR A 379 5.36 -13.87 11.01
N GLY A 380 5.81 -13.27 9.91
CA GLY A 380 6.32 -13.94 8.72
C GLY A 380 7.83 -13.81 8.53
N HIS A 381 8.57 -13.31 9.52
CA HIS A 381 10.02 -13.17 9.44
C HIS A 381 10.71 -14.36 10.10
N THR A 382 11.74 -14.87 9.43
CA THR A 382 12.66 -15.85 10.00
C THR A 382 14.08 -15.38 9.68
N LEU A 383 14.95 -15.40 10.68
CA LEU A 383 16.35 -15.02 10.53
C LEU A 383 17.21 -16.27 10.60
N PHE A 384 18.29 -16.28 9.83
CA PHE A 384 19.25 -17.36 9.84
C PHE A 384 20.66 -16.80 9.93
N ARG A 385 21.50 -17.55 10.64
CA ARG A 385 22.94 -17.49 10.52
C ARG A 385 23.36 -18.78 9.83
N THR A 386 23.79 -18.73 8.58
CA THR A 386 23.98 -19.94 7.78
C THR A 386 24.98 -19.75 6.64
N GLU A 387 25.65 -20.82 6.23
CA GLU A 387 26.49 -20.84 5.02
C GLU A 387 25.71 -21.23 3.75
N ARG A 388 24.50 -21.78 3.90
CA ARG A 388 23.64 -22.23 2.80
C ARG A 388 22.21 -21.80 3.00
N ILE A 389 21.46 -21.63 1.91
CA ILE A 389 20.04 -21.36 1.97
C ILE A 389 19.35 -22.58 2.60
N PRO A 390 18.55 -22.39 3.67
CA PRO A 390 17.78 -23.47 4.27
C PRO A 390 16.85 -24.17 3.26
N GLU A 391 16.72 -25.48 3.36
CA GLU A 391 15.80 -26.23 2.48
C GLU A 391 14.34 -25.78 2.67
N GLY A 392 13.58 -25.75 1.57
CA GLY A 392 12.13 -25.50 1.61
C GLY A 392 11.69 -24.02 1.65
N ILE A 393 12.62 -23.07 1.65
CA ILE A 393 12.32 -21.62 1.57
C ILE A 393 12.69 -20.98 0.22
N GLU A 394 13.24 -21.75 -0.72
CA GLU A 394 13.64 -21.29 -2.06
C GLU A 394 12.47 -20.95 -2.99
N SER A 395 11.26 -21.38 -2.61
CA SER A 395 10.06 -21.24 -3.44
C SER A 395 9.06 -20.25 -2.84
N PRO A 396 8.18 -19.65 -3.67
CA PRO A 396 7.07 -18.86 -3.16
C PRO A 396 6.29 -19.64 -2.08
N PRO A 397 5.85 -18.97 -1.00
CA PRO A 397 5.65 -17.53 -0.89
C PRO A 397 6.80 -16.74 -0.22
N TYR A 398 8.01 -17.28 -0.12
CA TYR A 398 9.12 -16.63 0.58
C TYR A 398 9.93 -15.69 -0.31
N VAL A 399 10.44 -14.62 0.29
CA VAL A 399 11.42 -13.70 -0.31
C VAL A 399 12.60 -13.60 0.64
N MET A 400 13.81 -13.67 0.11
CA MET A 400 15.05 -13.77 0.87
C MET A 400 15.92 -12.54 0.63
N TYR A 401 16.45 -11.96 1.71
CA TYR A 401 17.35 -10.81 1.65
C TYR A 401 18.55 -11.04 2.56
N GLU A 402 19.66 -10.39 2.23
CA GLU A 402 20.72 -10.26 3.21
C GLU A 402 20.20 -9.57 4.47
N TYR A 403 20.65 -10.04 5.63
CA TYR A 403 20.42 -9.32 6.87
C TYR A 403 21.47 -8.19 6.98
N LEU A 404 20.99 -6.95 7.01
CA LEU A 404 21.79 -5.77 7.27
C LEU A 404 21.94 -5.57 8.79
N PRO A 405 23.17 -5.58 9.34
CA PRO A 405 23.40 -5.30 10.75
C PRO A 405 22.99 -3.86 11.05
N PRO A 406 22.06 -3.63 11.99
CA PRO A 406 21.65 -2.29 12.35
C PRO A 406 22.77 -1.55 13.09
N ASP A 407 22.81 -0.24 12.92
CA ASP A 407 23.47 0.63 13.89
C ASP A 407 22.74 0.53 15.24
N THR A 408 23.46 0.74 16.34
CA THR A 408 22.94 0.47 17.68
C THR A 408 22.90 1.72 18.56
N VAL A 409 22.03 1.68 19.56
CA VAL A 409 22.05 2.60 20.70
C VAL A 409 22.59 1.84 21.91
N SER A 410 23.61 2.40 22.54
CA SER A 410 24.18 1.85 23.77
C SER A 410 23.41 2.35 25.00
N ARG A 411 23.08 1.44 25.92
CA ARG A 411 22.49 1.76 27.24
C ARG A 411 23.31 1.09 28.34
N VAL A 412 23.34 1.69 29.52
CA VAL A 412 23.92 1.06 30.72
C VAL A 412 22.78 0.49 31.55
N GLU A 413 22.76 -0.82 31.71
CA GLU A 413 21.76 -1.57 32.47
C GLU A 413 22.48 -2.53 33.41
N ASP A 414 22.12 -2.49 34.70
CA ASP A 414 22.77 -3.30 35.75
C ASP A 414 24.31 -3.17 35.79
N GLY A 415 24.83 -2.00 35.39
CA GLY A 415 26.27 -1.73 35.31
C GLY A 415 26.96 -2.22 34.02
N GLU A 416 26.23 -2.88 33.12
CA GLU A 416 26.74 -3.37 31.85
C GLU A 416 26.31 -2.46 30.68
N ARG A 417 27.23 -2.20 29.76
CA ARG A 417 26.88 -1.56 28.49
C ARG A 417 26.25 -2.61 27.57
N ARG A 418 25.02 -2.34 27.12
CA ARG A 418 24.26 -3.18 26.19
C ARG A 418 23.88 -2.40 24.94
N GLU A 419 23.82 -3.10 23.81
CA GLU A 419 23.55 -2.50 22.50
C GLU A 419 22.14 -2.89 22.03
N TYR A 420 21.40 -1.91 21.53
CA TYR A 420 20.02 -2.06 21.08
C TYR A 420 19.88 -1.64 19.62
N ALA A 421 19.26 -2.48 18.80
CA ALA A 421 18.92 -2.12 17.43
C ALA A 421 17.85 -1.02 17.40
N PHE A 422 17.88 -0.18 16.37
CA PHE A 422 16.84 0.81 16.12
C PHE A 422 16.52 0.93 14.63
N ASN A 423 15.35 1.48 14.33
CA ASN A 423 14.96 1.86 12.97
C ASN A 423 14.22 3.21 12.99
N TYR A 424 13.98 3.76 11.81
CA TYR A 424 13.16 4.96 11.64
C TYR A 424 11.91 4.63 10.84
N ARG A 425 10.81 5.28 11.22
CA ARG A 425 9.62 5.40 10.36
C ARG A 425 9.45 6.85 9.96
N ALA A 426 9.57 7.13 8.67
CA ALA A 426 9.28 8.42 8.08
C ALA A 426 7.84 8.49 7.56
N TYR A 427 7.29 9.70 7.51
CA TYR A 427 5.96 10.00 7.01
C TYR A 427 6.09 10.78 5.71
N LEU A 428 5.78 10.13 4.59
CA LEU A 428 5.85 10.66 3.25
C LEU A 428 4.45 11.03 2.76
N LEU A 429 4.28 12.27 2.32
CA LEU A 429 3.12 12.70 1.54
C LEU A 429 3.50 12.68 0.06
N LEU A 430 2.82 11.86 -0.73
CA LEU A 430 2.93 11.89 -2.19
C LEU A 430 1.81 12.75 -2.75
N THR A 431 2.17 13.88 -3.34
CA THR A 431 1.25 14.85 -3.95
C THR A 431 1.27 14.73 -5.46
N ALA A 432 0.40 15.49 -6.14
CA ALA A 432 0.43 15.60 -7.60
C ALA A 432 1.78 16.16 -8.10
N GLU A 433 2.33 17.13 -7.36
CA GLU A 433 3.55 17.85 -7.74
C GLU A 433 4.83 17.12 -7.34
N GLY A 434 4.81 16.37 -6.24
CA GLY A 434 5.98 15.65 -5.78
C GLY A 434 5.86 15.05 -4.38
N PRO A 435 6.94 14.40 -3.90
CA PRO A 435 7.02 13.91 -2.54
C PRO A 435 7.31 15.03 -1.54
N ILE A 436 6.76 14.92 -0.33
CA ILE A 436 7.01 15.81 0.81
C ILE A 436 7.22 14.98 2.07
N VAL A 437 8.27 15.27 2.83
CA VAL A 437 8.50 14.67 4.15
C VAL A 437 7.72 15.45 5.19
N LEU A 438 6.86 14.78 5.94
CA LEU A 438 6.06 15.38 7.00
C LEU A 438 6.69 15.20 8.38
N GLY A 439 7.61 14.26 8.53
CA GLY A 439 8.24 13.96 9.82
C GLY A 439 8.78 12.53 9.86
N ALA A 440 9.37 12.17 10.99
CA ALA A 440 9.75 10.79 11.28
C ALA A 440 9.63 10.47 12.77
N LYS A 441 9.77 9.20 13.11
CA LYS A 441 10.02 8.73 14.47
C LYS A 441 11.13 7.69 14.47
N LYS A 442 11.85 7.61 15.57
CA LYS A 442 12.81 6.53 15.85
C LYS A 442 12.13 5.49 16.71
N ALA A 443 12.33 4.21 16.43
CA ALA A 443 11.94 3.13 17.32
C ALA A 443 13.19 2.35 17.74
N VAL A 444 13.34 2.12 19.03
CA VAL A 444 14.47 1.39 19.63
C VAL A 444 13.94 0.09 20.22
N GLY A 445 14.58 -1.03 19.91
CA GLY A 445 14.20 -2.32 20.47
C GLY A 445 14.38 -2.37 21.98
N THR A 446 13.59 -3.19 22.66
CA THR A 446 13.72 -3.40 24.12
C THR A 446 14.54 -4.65 24.46
N CYS A 447 15.01 -5.40 23.47
CA CYS A 447 15.85 -6.58 23.68
C CYS A 447 17.27 -6.28 23.19
N PRO A 448 18.30 -6.47 24.03
CA PRO A 448 19.68 -6.20 23.64
C PRO A 448 20.17 -7.24 22.62
N ILE A 449 21.06 -6.80 21.73
CA ILE A 449 21.76 -7.69 20.81
C ILE A 449 22.71 -8.58 21.64
N PRO A 450 22.66 -9.91 21.48
CA PRO A 450 23.52 -10.80 22.24
C PRO A 450 24.99 -10.66 21.80
N ALA A 451 25.93 -11.06 22.65
CA ALA A 451 27.36 -11.00 22.33
C ALA A 451 27.77 -11.93 21.17
N SER A 452 27.03 -13.01 20.94
CA SER A 452 27.22 -13.95 19.83
C SER A 452 25.91 -14.60 19.44
N LEU A 453 25.84 -15.12 18.21
CA LEU A 453 24.66 -15.82 17.68
C LEU A 453 25.10 -17.19 17.13
N PRO A 454 24.56 -18.34 17.57
CA PRO A 454 24.93 -19.64 16.99
C PRO A 454 24.46 -19.78 15.54
N GLU A 455 25.10 -20.71 14.81
CA GLU A 455 24.65 -21.09 13.46
C GLU A 455 23.26 -21.76 13.51
N GLY A 456 22.48 -21.57 12.45
CA GLY A 456 21.13 -22.08 12.28
C GLY A 456 20.03 -21.01 12.33
N PRO A 457 18.76 -21.43 12.52
CA PRO A 457 17.64 -20.52 12.66
C PRO A 457 17.72 -19.75 13.98
N VAL A 458 17.45 -18.45 13.93
CA VAL A 458 17.41 -17.59 15.12
C VAL A 458 16.12 -17.84 15.89
N ALA A 459 16.24 -18.33 17.13
CA ALA A 459 15.09 -18.66 17.99
C ALA A 459 14.30 -17.42 18.43
N ASP A 460 14.99 -16.31 18.75
CA ASP A 460 14.37 -15.05 19.14
C ASP A 460 14.81 -13.92 18.21
N ILE A 461 13.87 -13.42 17.41
CA ILE A 461 14.13 -12.35 16.43
C ILE A 461 14.07 -10.95 17.05
N ARG A 462 13.57 -10.79 18.28
CA ARG A 462 13.33 -9.46 18.91
C ARG A 462 14.58 -8.58 19.03
N PRO A 463 15.79 -9.11 19.31
CA PRO A 463 17.01 -8.30 19.30
C PRO A 463 17.38 -7.69 17.94
N TYR A 464 16.82 -8.25 16.86
CA TYR A 464 17.25 -8.00 15.48
C TYR A 464 16.19 -7.30 14.64
N VAL A 465 14.91 -7.45 14.98
CA VAL A 465 13.78 -6.89 14.23
C VAL A 465 13.02 -5.89 15.10
N ILE A 466 13.10 -4.62 14.72
CA ILE A 466 12.38 -3.55 15.42
C ILE A 466 10.98 -3.40 14.86
N ASN A 467 9.99 -3.68 15.69
CA ASN A 467 8.57 -3.53 15.38
C ASN A 467 7.82 -3.13 16.64
N THR A 468 6.85 -2.21 16.54
CA THR A 468 6.05 -1.75 17.69
C THR A 468 5.35 -2.90 18.44
N LEU A 469 5.04 -4.01 17.76
CA LEU A 469 4.41 -5.19 18.36
C LEU A 469 5.40 -6.11 19.09
N LEU A 470 6.70 -5.98 18.80
CA LEU A 470 7.76 -6.73 19.44
C LEU A 470 8.36 -5.99 20.65
N ALA A 471 7.64 -5.01 21.18
CA ALA A 471 8.08 -4.07 22.21
C ALA A 471 9.24 -3.18 21.72
N ALA A 472 8.89 -2.02 21.17
CA ALA A 472 9.85 -0.98 20.83
C ALA A 472 9.46 0.32 21.53
N GLU A 473 10.46 1.03 22.03
CA GLU A 473 10.31 2.37 22.58
C GLU A 473 10.40 3.40 21.47
N GLU A 474 9.48 4.36 21.45
CA GLU A 474 9.49 5.44 20.47
C GLU A 474 10.28 6.63 20.98
N ALA A 475 11.06 7.25 20.10
CA ALA A 475 11.87 8.43 20.39
C ALA A 475 11.81 9.44 19.23
N VAL A 476 12.11 10.69 19.56
CA VAL A 476 12.25 11.77 18.57
C VAL A 476 13.64 11.68 17.94
N PRO A 477 13.77 11.61 16.60
CA PRO A 477 15.07 11.71 15.94
C PRO A 477 15.75 13.05 16.26
N THR A 478 17.06 13.03 16.46
CA THR A 478 17.87 14.25 16.53
C THR A 478 17.83 15.03 15.21
N GLY A 479 18.27 16.30 15.21
CA GLY A 479 18.28 17.11 13.99
C GLY A 479 19.09 16.51 12.84
N ALA A 480 20.24 15.91 13.13
CA ALA A 480 21.07 15.22 12.14
C ALA A 480 20.37 13.96 11.60
N GLU A 481 19.87 13.10 12.50
CA GLU A 481 19.11 11.91 12.09
C GLU A 481 17.89 12.28 11.24
N MET A 482 17.17 13.34 11.59
CA MET A 482 16.02 13.82 10.83
C MET A 482 16.41 14.31 9.44
N ALA A 483 17.57 14.95 9.27
CA ALA A 483 18.07 15.36 7.96
C ALA A 483 18.38 14.14 7.07
N ASP A 484 19.05 13.13 7.62
CA ASP A 484 19.38 11.89 6.90
C ASP A 484 18.11 11.12 6.52
N VAL A 485 17.19 10.96 7.47
CA VAL A 485 15.89 10.31 7.25
C VAL A 485 15.07 11.07 6.21
N SER A 486 15.07 12.41 6.25
CA SER A 486 14.37 13.22 5.24
C SER A 486 14.96 13.03 3.84
N ALA A 487 16.30 13.04 3.72
CA ALA A 487 16.98 12.82 2.46
C ALA A 487 16.65 11.42 1.87
N ALA A 488 16.74 10.37 2.69
CA ALA A 488 16.40 9.01 2.29
C ALA A 488 14.91 8.88 1.90
N THR A 489 14.02 9.50 2.68
CA THR A 489 12.57 9.52 2.40
C THR A 489 12.26 10.22 1.09
N MET A 490 12.94 11.33 0.79
CA MET A 490 12.76 12.04 -0.48
C MET A 490 13.21 11.21 -1.68
N ARG A 491 14.28 10.40 -1.57
CA ARG A 491 14.69 9.47 -2.64
C ARG A 491 13.61 8.43 -2.92
N VAL A 492 13.07 7.79 -1.87
CA VAL A 492 11.94 6.85 -1.99
C VAL A 492 10.71 7.55 -2.58
N GLY A 493 10.42 8.77 -2.12
CA GLY A 493 9.31 9.57 -2.60
C GLY A 493 9.42 9.94 -4.08
N ARG A 494 10.61 10.31 -4.56
CA ARG A 494 10.85 10.58 -5.99
C ARG A 494 10.68 9.33 -6.84
N MET A 495 11.13 8.18 -6.34
CA MET A 495 10.88 6.88 -6.98
C MET A 495 9.39 6.58 -7.09
N LEU A 496 8.63 6.70 -6.00
CA LEU A 496 7.17 6.47 -6.01
C LEU A 496 6.41 7.48 -6.88
N HIS A 497 6.84 8.74 -6.90
CA HIS A 497 6.25 9.77 -7.76
C HIS A 497 6.53 9.49 -9.24
N SER A 498 7.76 9.09 -9.59
CA SER A 498 8.11 8.63 -10.94
C SER A 498 7.26 7.43 -11.38
N PHE A 499 7.10 6.45 -10.47
CA PHE A 499 6.18 5.33 -10.69
C PHE A 499 4.75 5.81 -10.98
N LEU A 500 4.20 6.72 -10.17
CA LEU A 500 2.86 7.26 -10.37
C LEU A 500 2.69 7.97 -11.72
N ARG A 501 3.66 8.82 -12.10
CA ARG A 501 3.64 9.57 -13.37
C ARG A 501 3.65 8.65 -14.57
N ARG A 502 4.35 7.53 -14.50
CA ARG A 502 4.35 6.49 -15.53
C ARG A 502 3.05 5.70 -15.54
N LYS A 503 2.58 5.31 -14.36
CA LYS A 503 1.42 4.41 -14.21
C LYS A 503 0.10 5.05 -14.55
N HIS A 504 -0.05 6.33 -14.28
CA HIS A 504 -1.28 7.05 -14.54
C HIS A 504 -1.06 8.06 -15.65
N ARG A 505 -2.03 8.19 -16.56
CA ARG A 505 -2.15 9.39 -17.38
C ARG A 505 -2.59 10.53 -16.47
N LEU A 506 -1.65 11.09 -15.71
CA LEU A 506 -1.89 12.25 -14.86
C LEU A 506 -2.09 13.46 -15.77
N THR A 507 -3.27 13.59 -16.37
CA THR A 507 -3.73 14.89 -16.88
C THR A 507 -4.24 15.66 -15.68
N PHE A 508 -3.39 16.53 -15.13
CA PHE A 508 -3.71 17.42 -13.99
C PHE A 508 -4.79 18.46 -14.32
N ASP A 509 -5.27 18.49 -15.57
CA ASP A 509 -6.20 19.50 -16.11
C ASP A 509 -7.50 18.91 -16.69
N SER A 510 -7.71 17.60 -16.67
CA SER A 510 -8.92 17.03 -17.27
C SER A 510 -10.11 17.15 -16.32
N PRO A 511 -11.25 17.72 -16.75
CA PRO A 511 -12.49 17.63 -15.99
C PRO A 511 -12.83 16.15 -15.75
N PRO A 512 -13.50 15.81 -14.63
CA PRO A 512 -13.92 14.44 -14.38
C PRO A 512 -14.71 13.94 -15.60
N GLY A 513 -14.27 12.82 -16.17
CA GLY A 513 -14.99 12.17 -17.27
C GLY A 513 -16.43 11.85 -16.84
N PRO A 514 -17.40 11.87 -17.76
CA PRO A 514 -18.77 11.53 -17.42
C PRO A 514 -18.84 10.12 -16.82
N ALA A 515 -19.51 10.02 -15.67
CA ALA A 515 -19.73 8.78 -14.92
C ALA A 515 -20.66 7.79 -15.63
#